data_AF-A0A318HN71-F1
#
_entry.id   AF-A0A318HN71-F1
#
_cell.length_a   1.000
_cell.length_b   1.000
_cell.length_c   1.000
_cell.angle_alpha   90.00
_cell.angle_beta   90.00
_cell.angle_gamma   90.00
#
_symmetry.space_group_name_H-M   'P 1'
#
loop_
_entity.id
_entity.type
_entity.pdbx_description
1 polymer ?
#
loop_
_entity_poly.entity_id
_entity_poly.type
_entity_poly.pdbx_seq_one_letter_code
_entity_poly.pdbx_strand_id
1 'polypeptide(L)'
;MNTSPFVILTSFAALFSAAAGGMMYVFSTFVMRGLDRTGPVDAITAMRGMNAEANSNPVFLLGYFGATILALVVAVIAAIQLRQPGSWVVLVGAVFTILGAVITMAFNVPLNNHLDTVNPVGLSTADAASEWQAYFSTWTAWNHARTVTSFIGATLLLLGLRYR
;
A
#
# COMPACT_ATOMS: atom_id res chain seq x y z
N MET A 1 -32.99 3.94 9.99
CA MET A 1 -31.83 3.07 10.28
C MET A 1 -30.69 3.99 10.70
N ASN A 2 -30.34 4.04 11.98
CA ASN A 2 -29.19 4.85 12.41
C ASN A 2 -27.93 4.05 12.11
N THR A 3 -27.13 4.51 11.14
CA THR A 3 -25.86 3.88 10.81
C THR A 3 -24.94 4.00 12.03
N SER A 4 -24.60 2.86 12.65
CA SER A 4 -23.68 2.85 13.80
C SER A 4 -22.33 3.48 13.41
N PRO A 5 -21.69 4.27 14.30
CA PRO A 5 -20.36 4.81 14.06
C PRO A 5 -19.33 3.75 13.64
N PHE A 6 -19.48 2.51 14.13
CA PHE A 6 -18.62 1.40 13.71
C PHE A 6 -18.77 1.03 12.24
N VAL A 7 -20.00 1.02 11.72
CA VAL A 7 -20.29 0.71 10.31
C VAL A 7 -19.67 1.77 9.42
N ILE A 8 -19.79 3.04 9.81
CA ILE A 8 -19.17 4.17 9.10
C ILE A 8 -17.65 4.00 9.08
N LEU A 9 -17.02 3.84 10.24
CA LEU A 9 -15.56 3.69 10.36
C LEU A 9 -15.02 2.50 9.54
N THR A 10 -15.68 1.34 9.65
CA THR A 10 -15.28 0.12 8.93
C THR A 10 -15.45 0.28 7.42
N SER A 11 -16.50 0.97 6.97
CA SER A 11 -16.71 1.24 5.55
C SER A 11 -15.64 2.18 4.98
N PHE A 12 -15.29 3.25 5.71
CA PHE A 12 -14.20 4.14 5.29
C PHE A 12 -12.83 3.44 5.32
N ALA A 13 -12.57 2.60 6.33
CA ALA A 13 -11.36 1.77 6.38
C ALA A 13 -11.26 0.85 5.14
N ALA A 14 -12.36 0.18 4.78
CA ALA A 14 -12.42 -0.67 3.60
C ALA A 14 -12.21 0.13 2.30
N LEU A 15 -12.85 1.29 2.18
CA LEU A 15 -12.74 2.16 1.01
C LEU A 15 -11.30 2.64 0.80
N PHE A 16 -10.65 3.18 1.84
CA PHE A 16 -9.26 3.63 1.72
C PHE A 16 -8.29 2.46 1.54
N SER A 17 -8.54 1.30 2.16
CA SER A 17 -7.74 0.08 1.90
C SER A 17 -7.86 -0.35 0.44
N ALA A 18 -9.05 -0.32 -0.15
CA ALA A 18 -9.26 -0.65 -1.55
C ALA A 18 -8.61 0.37 -2.49
N ALA A 19 -8.70 1.67 -2.18
CA ALA A 19 -8.03 2.73 -2.92
C ALA A 19 -6.50 2.56 -2.91
N ALA A 20 -5.92 2.30 -1.73
CA ALA A 20 -4.51 1.96 -1.59
C ALA A 20 -4.12 0.71 -2.40
N GLY A 21 -4.93 -0.35 -2.31
CA GLY A 21 -4.74 -1.58 -3.11
C GLY A 21 -4.78 -1.32 -4.62
N GLY A 22 -5.70 -0.49 -5.08
CA GLY A 22 -5.84 -0.09 -6.48
C GLY A 22 -4.63 0.68 -7.02
N MET A 23 -4.07 1.62 -6.22
CA MET A 23 -2.82 2.31 -6.59
C MET A 23 -1.67 1.32 -6.74
N MET A 24 -1.49 0.42 -5.77
CA MET A 24 -0.43 -0.59 -5.83
C MET A 24 -0.66 -1.60 -6.96
N TYR A 25 -1.91 -1.91 -7.29
CA TYR A 25 -2.27 -2.77 -8.41
C TYR A 25 -1.83 -2.19 -9.75
N VAL A 26 -2.00 -0.88 -9.95
CA VAL A 26 -1.51 -0.18 -11.15
C VAL A 26 0.02 -0.29 -11.27
N PHE A 27 0.74 -0.12 -10.16
CA PHE A 27 2.20 -0.33 -10.12
C PHE A 27 2.62 -1.77 -10.43
N SER A 28 1.89 -2.73 -9.89
CA SER A 28 2.09 -4.17 -10.08
C SER A 28 1.87 -4.63 -11.52
N THR A 29 0.96 -3.98 -12.26
CA THR A 29 0.50 -4.51 -13.55
C THR A 29 1.21 -3.89 -14.73
N PHE A 30 1.33 -2.57 -14.76
CA PHE A 30 1.86 -1.88 -15.93
C PHE A 30 2.83 -0.74 -15.65
N VAL A 31 2.78 -0.02 -14.52
CA VAL A 31 3.69 1.13 -14.33
C VAL A 31 5.14 0.69 -14.25
N MET A 32 5.48 -0.29 -13.41
CA MET A 32 6.87 -0.74 -13.28
C MET A 32 7.41 -1.27 -14.61
N ARG A 33 6.59 -2.01 -15.37
CA ARG A 33 6.96 -2.51 -16.71
C ARG A 33 7.05 -1.39 -17.75
N GLY A 34 6.24 -0.35 -17.61
CA GLY A 34 6.29 0.83 -18.46
C GLY A 34 7.58 1.62 -18.22
N LEU A 35 7.96 1.83 -16.96
CA LEU A 35 9.23 2.43 -16.58
C LEU A 35 10.41 1.59 -17.10
N ASP A 36 10.37 0.28 -16.96
CA ASP A 36 11.42 -0.60 -17.46
C ASP A 36 11.68 -0.42 -18.97
N ARG A 37 10.63 -0.14 -19.75
CA ARG A 37 10.72 0.11 -21.20
C ARG A 37 11.34 1.45 -21.58
N THR A 38 11.45 2.41 -20.67
CA THR A 38 12.10 3.70 -20.97
C THR A 38 13.62 3.60 -20.94
N GLY A 39 14.15 2.52 -20.35
CA GLY A 39 15.57 2.34 -20.10
C GLY A 39 15.97 2.76 -18.68
N PRO A 40 17.07 2.22 -18.12
CA PRO A 40 17.35 2.27 -16.69
C PRO A 40 17.53 3.68 -16.11
N VAL A 41 18.23 4.56 -16.83
CA VAL A 41 18.50 5.95 -16.40
C VAL A 41 17.19 6.72 -16.26
N ASP A 42 16.30 6.63 -17.26
CA ASP A 42 15.01 7.31 -17.26
C ASP A 42 14.06 6.70 -16.22
N ALA A 43 14.08 5.38 -16.07
CA ALA A 43 13.27 4.67 -15.08
C ALA A 43 13.63 5.08 -13.64
N ILE A 44 14.93 5.11 -13.32
CA ILE A 44 15.44 5.57 -12.02
C ILE A 44 15.06 7.05 -11.81
N THR A 45 15.29 7.89 -12.82
CA THR A 45 14.97 9.33 -12.73
C THR A 45 13.49 9.57 -12.46
N ALA A 46 12.61 8.91 -13.20
CA ALA A 46 11.17 9.04 -13.03
C ALA A 46 10.70 8.51 -11.67
N MET A 47 11.19 7.33 -11.25
CA MET A 47 10.79 6.73 -9.98
C MET A 47 11.23 7.57 -8.77
N ARG A 48 12.43 8.16 -8.80
CA ARG A 48 12.90 9.10 -7.76
C ARG A 48 11.99 10.34 -7.67
N GLY A 49 11.61 10.91 -8.82
CA GLY A 49 10.65 12.01 -8.88
C GLY A 49 9.29 11.64 -8.28
N MET A 50 8.76 10.47 -8.64
CA MET A 50 7.50 9.96 -8.07
C MET A 50 7.59 9.73 -6.56
N ASN A 51 8.71 9.19 -6.06
CA ASN A 51 8.94 9.01 -4.63
C ASN A 51 8.98 10.35 -3.89
N ALA A 52 9.67 11.35 -4.44
CA ALA A 52 9.75 12.69 -3.85
C ALA A 52 8.37 13.36 -3.74
N GLU A 53 7.56 13.30 -4.80
CA GLU A 53 6.18 13.82 -4.78
C GLU A 53 5.27 13.04 -3.82
N ALA A 54 5.37 11.71 -3.79
CA ALA A 54 4.59 10.90 -2.87
C ALA A 54 4.93 11.20 -1.40
N ASN A 55 6.21 11.40 -1.09
CA ASN A 55 6.67 11.67 0.28
C ASN A 55 6.35 13.10 0.75
N SER A 56 6.26 14.06 -0.16
CA SER A 56 5.98 15.45 0.18
C SER A 56 4.48 15.79 0.18
N ASN A 57 3.63 14.94 -0.43
CA ASN A 57 2.21 15.20 -0.60
C ASN A 57 1.37 14.73 0.62
N PRO A 58 0.90 15.67 1.49
CA PRO A 58 0.19 15.30 2.71
C PRO A 58 -1.18 14.67 2.43
N VAL A 59 -1.82 15.05 1.32
CA VAL A 59 -3.12 14.51 0.92
C VAL A 59 -2.98 13.04 0.53
N PHE A 60 -1.93 12.71 -0.21
CA PHE A 60 -1.60 11.32 -0.54
C PHE A 60 -1.29 10.51 0.72
N LEU A 61 -0.39 11.02 1.58
CA LEU A 61 -0.02 10.33 2.82
C LEU A 61 -1.23 10.10 3.74
N LEU A 62 -2.09 11.11 3.89
CA LEU A 62 -3.32 10.99 4.67
C LEU A 62 -4.28 9.97 4.07
N GLY A 63 -4.47 9.96 2.75
CA GLY A 63 -5.31 8.97 2.08
C GLY A 63 -4.77 7.55 2.22
N TYR A 64 -3.46 7.37 2.03
CA TYR A 64 -2.80 6.07 2.07
C TYR A 64 -2.71 5.50 3.50
N PHE A 65 -2.18 6.27 4.45
CA PHE A 65 -2.07 5.84 5.86
C PHE A 65 -3.37 6.01 6.65
N GLY A 66 -4.32 6.81 6.17
CA GLY A 66 -5.66 6.92 6.75
C GLY A 66 -6.38 5.58 6.79
N ALA A 67 -6.20 4.73 5.78
CA ALA A 67 -6.68 3.34 5.80
C ALA A 67 -6.17 2.58 7.04
N THR A 68 -4.89 2.73 7.36
CA THR A 68 -4.23 2.05 8.48
C THR A 68 -4.69 2.59 9.82
N ILE A 69 -4.81 3.92 9.95
CA ILE A 69 -5.30 4.57 11.18
C ILE A 69 -6.73 4.12 11.47
N LEU A 70 -7.61 4.14 10.47
CA LEU A 70 -8.98 3.66 10.64
C LEU A 70 -9.02 2.16 10.95
N ALA A 71 -8.21 1.35 10.27
CA ALA A 71 -8.12 -0.08 10.54
C ALA A 71 -7.65 -0.37 11.97
N LEU A 72 -6.71 0.40 12.54
CA LEU A 72 -6.28 0.26 13.93
C LEU A 72 -7.45 0.51 14.90
N VAL A 73 -8.21 1.58 14.69
CA VAL A 73 -9.38 1.88 15.53
C VAL A 73 -10.44 0.78 15.40
N VAL A 74 -10.73 0.34 14.17
CA VAL A 74 -11.67 -0.75 13.89
C VAL A 74 -11.22 -2.07 14.53
N ALA A 75 -9.93 -2.40 14.47
CA ALA A 75 -9.36 -3.58 15.09
C ALA A 75 -9.56 -3.58 16.61
N VAL A 76 -9.28 -2.45 17.29
CA VAL A 76 -9.49 -2.32 18.73
C VAL A 76 -10.96 -2.52 19.10
N ILE A 77 -11.88 -1.87 18.38
CA ILE A 77 -13.33 -2.01 18.65
C ILE A 77 -13.79 -3.46 18.40
N ALA A 78 -13.36 -4.07 17.30
CA ALA A 78 -13.69 -5.45 16.96
C ALA A 78 -13.14 -6.45 17.99
N ALA A 79 -11.95 -6.21 18.53
CA ALA A 79 -11.33 -7.02 19.58
C ALA A 79 -12.09 -6.92 20.92
N ILE A 80 -12.58 -5.74 21.28
CA ILE A 80 -13.44 -5.56 22.48
C ILE A 80 -14.80 -6.25 22.27
N GLN A 81 -15.30 -6.27 21.04
CA GLN A 81 -16.62 -6.79 20.67
C GLN A 81 -16.55 -8.17 20.00
N LEU A 82 -15.58 -9.02 20.34
CA LEU A 82 -15.35 -10.31 19.67
C LEU A 82 -16.56 -11.26 19.66
N ARG A 83 -17.44 -11.16 20.66
CA ARG A 83 -18.66 -11.97 20.75
C ARG A 83 -19.78 -11.51 19.80
N GLN A 84 -19.67 -10.30 19.24
CA GLN A 84 -20.63 -9.83 18.25
C GLN A 84 -20.41 -10.56 16.92
N PRO A 85 -21.50 -10.96 16.22
CA PRO A 85 -21.41 -11.51 14.88
C PRO A 85 -20.52 -10.67 13.96
N GLY A 86 -19.71 -11.31 13.12
CA GLY A 86 -18.83 -10.64 12.16
C GLY A 86 -17.56 -9.95 12.74
N SER A 87 -17.46 -9.69 14.05
CA SER A 87 -16.31 -8.97 14.63
C SER A 87 -14.97 -9.66 14.38
N TRP A 88 -14.90 -10.99 14.39
CA TRP A 88 -13.66 -11.71 14.05
C TRP A 88 -13.22 -11.46 12.60
N VAL A 89 -14.17 -11.45 11.66
CA VAL A 89 -13.89 -11.20 10.24
C VAL A 89 -13.41 -9.76 10.03
N VAL A 90 -14.04 -8.80 10.70
CA VAL A 90 -13.60 -7.39 10.69
C VAL A 90 -12.20 -7.25 11.27
N LEU A 91 -11.89 -7.93 12.38
CA LEU A 91 -10.56 -7.89 13.00
C LEU A 91 -9.48 -8.43 12.06
N VAL A 92 -9.72 -9.57 11.42
CA VAL A 92 -8.78 -10.12 10.43
C VAL A 92 -8.63 -9.16 9.24
N GLY A 93 -9.72 -8.58 8.75
CA GLY A 93 -9.67 -7.57 7.69
C GLY A 93 -8.83 -6.36 8.06
N ALA A 94 -8.99 -5.85 9.27
CA ALA A 94 -8.19 -4.75 9.78
C ALA A 94 -6.70 -5.09 9.87
N VAL A 95 -6.35 -6.31 10.33
CA VAL A 95 -4.97 -6.79 10.36
C VAL A 95 -4.36 -6.81 8.95
N PHE A 96 -5.08 -7.30 7.94
CA PHE A 96 -4.60 -7.28 6.55
C PHE A 96 -4.42 -5.86 6.00
N THR A 97 -5.32 -4.93 6.33
CA THR A 97 -5.16 -3.51 5.96
C THR A 97 -3.91 -2.91 6.61
N ILE A 98 -3.65 -3.18 7.89
CA ILE A 98 -2.46 -2.69 8.61
C ILE A 98 -1.17 -3.30 8.02
N LEU A 99 -1.20 -4.58 7.66
CA LEU A 99 -0.05 -5.28 7.07
C LEU A 99 0.44 -4.59 5.79
N GLY A 100 -0.45 -4.02 4.99
CA GLY A 100 -0.07 -3.25 3.79
C GLY A 100 0.86 -2.07 4.11
N ALA A 101 0.58 -1.33 5.19
CA ALA A 101 1.45 -0.24 5.64
C ALA A 101 2.75 -0.73 6.25
N VAL A 102 2.71 -1.85 7.00
CA VAL A 102 3.93 -2.49 7.53
C VAL A 102 4.86 -2.88 6.39
N ILE A 103 4.35 -3.52 5.33
CA ILE A 103 5.14 -3.89 4.14
C ILE A 103 5.73 -2.64 3.49
N THR A 104 4.93 -1.57 3.33
CA THR A 104 5.42 -0.29 2.77
C THR A 104 6.60 0.25 3.56
N MET A 105 6.48 0.35 4.89
CA MET A 105 7.53 0.93 5.73
C MET A 105 8.76 0.03 5.85
N ALA A 106 8.58 -1.30 5.86
CA ALA A 106 9.66 -2.25 6.07
C ALA A 106 10.44 -2.59 4.80
N PHE A 107 9.83 -2.51 3.62
CA PHE A 107 10.45 -2.95 2.37
C PHE A 107 10.48 -1.85 1.32
N ASN A 108 9.32 -1.30 0.94
CA ASN A 108 9.26 -0.37 -0.19
C ASN A 108 9.88 0.99 0.11
N VAL A 109 9.69 1.56 1.31
CA VAL A 109 10.31 2.81 1.71
C VAL A 109 11.85 2.69 1.76
N PRO A 110 12.44 1.65 2.38
CA PRO A 110 13.88 1.44 2.30
C PRO A 110 14.43 1.31 0.88
N LEU A 111 13.74 0.57 0.00
CA LEU A 111 14.11 0.46 -1.41
C LEU A 111 14.05 1.82 -2.12
N ASN A 112 13.02 2.62 -1.86
CA ASN A 112 12.88 3.97 -2.41
C ASN A 112 14.01 4.88 -1.94
N ASN A 113 14.28 4.89 -0.63
CA ASN A 113 15.35 5.69 -0.04
C ASN A 113 16.72 5.32 -0.63
N HIS A 114 16.97 4.02 -0.86
CA HIS A 114 18.18 3.59 -1.54
C HIS A 114 18.25 4.11 -2.97
N LEU A 115 17.18 3.94 -3.75
CA LEU A 115 17.12 4.44 -5.14
C LEU A 115 17.34 5.96 -5.20
N ASP A 116 16.88 6.70 -4.20
CA ASP A 116 17.04 8.15 -4.12
C ASP A 116 18.52 8.58 -3.95
N THR A 117 19.38 7.70 -3.43
CA THR A 117 20.83 7.94 -3.33
C THR A 117 21.59 7.69 -4.64
N VAL A 118 20.97 7.02 -5.61
CA VAL A 118 21.59 6.71 -6.90
C VAL A 118 21.64 7.96 -7.78
N ASN A 119 22.81 8.29 -8.32
CA ASN A 119 22.96 9.35 -9.32
C ASN A 119 22.91 8.75 -10.74
N PRO A 120 21.74 8.77 -11.43
CA PRO A 120 21.57 8.08 -12.69
C PRO A 120 22.43 8.64 -13.84
N VAL A 121 22.81 9.91 -13.80
CA VAL A 121 23.65 10.55 -14.84
C VAL A 121 25.14 10.21 -14.68
N GLY A 122 25.55 9.82 -13.46
CA GLY A 122 26.93 9.45 -13.16
C GLY A 122 27.25 7.96 -13.37
N LEU A 123 26.24 7.13 -13.66
CA LEU A 123 26.41 5.69 -13.83
C LEU A 123 26.76 5.32 -15.27
N SER A 124 27.54 4.25 -15.41
CA SER A 124 27.62 3.55 -16.69
C SER A 124 26.26 2.93 -17.03
N THR A 125 26.00 2.67 -18.31
CA THR A 125 24.76 2.01 -18.74
C THR A 125 24.57 0.64 -18.08
N ALA A 126 25.66 -0.10 -17.86
CA ALA A 126 25.63 -1.41 -17.21
C ALA A 126 25.26 -1.31 -15.73
N ASP A 127 25.84 -0.36 -15.01
CA ASP A 127 25.56 -0.16 -13.58
C ASP A 127 24.13 0.33 -13.38
N ALA A 128 23.66 1.26 -14.20
CA ALA A 128 22.27 1.73 -14.16
C ALA A 128 21.28 0.59 -14.42
N ALA A 129 21.58 -0.32 -15.36
CA ALA A 129 20.75 -1.49 -15.61
C ALA A 129 20.73 -2.45 -14.41
N SER A 130 21.88 -2.70 -13.78
CA SER A 130 21.97 -3.55 -12.60
C SER A 130 21.16 -2.99 -11.42
N GLU A 131 21.34 -1.70 -11.11
CA GLU A 131 20.61 -1.00 -10.05
C GLU A 131 19.09 -1.04 -10.29
N TRP A 132 18.67 -0.70 -11.51
CA TRP A 132 17.26 -0.70 -11.85
C TRP A 132 16.63 -2.09 -11.77
N GLN A 133 17.29 -3.15 -12.27
CA GLN A 133 16.71 -4.50 -12.23
C GLN A 133 16.60 -5.06 -10.81
N ALA A 134 17.59 -4.77 -9.95
CA ALA A 134 17.55 -5.15 -8.53
C ALA A 134 16.37 -4.46 -7.81
N TYR A 135 16.20 -3.15 -8.06
CA TYR A 135 15.08 -2.39 -7.54
C TYR A 135 13.74 -2.88 -8.10
N PHE A 136 13.60 -2.96 -9.43
CA PHE A 136 12.38 -3.34 -10.15
C PHE A 136 11.83 -4.66 -9.64
N SER A 137 12.66 -5.71 -9.59
CA SER A 137 12.23 -7.05 -9.18
C SER A 137 11.76 -7.09 -7.73
N THR A 138 12.61 -6.62 -6.81
CA THR A 138 12.35 -6.68 -5.36
C THR A 138 11.19 -5.76 -4.96
N TRP A 139 11.19 -4.53 -5.47
CA TRP A 139 10.14 -3.55 -5.18
C TRP A 139 8.78 -4.03 -5.69
N THR A 140 8.73 -4.58 -6.91
CA THR A 140 7.49 -5.08 -7.51
C THR A 140 6.94 -6.29 -6.75
N ALA A 141 7.80 -7.21 -6.29
CA ALA A 141 7.39 -8.36 -5.49
C ALA A 141 6.70 -7.92 -4.18
N TRP A 142 7.32 -7.01 -3.43
CA TRP A 142 6.69 -6.45 -2.22
C TRP A 142 5.44 -5.63 -2.54
N ASN A 143 5.42 -4.94 -3.69
CA ASN A 143 4.26 -4.22 -4.14
C ASN A 143 3.05 -5.14 -4.43
N HIS A 144 3.27 -6.34 -4.99
CA HIS A 144 2.22 -7.35 -5.12
C HIS A 144 1.65 -7.75 -3.76
N ALA A 145 2.52 -7.98 -2.76
CA ALA A 145 2.08 -8.30 -1.41
C ALA A 145 1.18 -7.19 -0.84
N ARG A 146 1.57 -5.91 -1.00
CA ARG A 146 0.74 -4.76 -0.60
C ARG A 146 -0.63 -4.76 -1.28
N THR A 147 -0.66 -4.95 -2.60
CA THR A 147 -1.91 -5.03 -3.37
C THR A 147 -2.84 -6.10 -2.81
N VAL A 148 -2.32 -7.32 -2.62
CA VAL A 148 -3.11 -8.45 -2.13
C VAL A 148 -3.61 -8.21 -0.72
N THR A 149 -2.74 -7.78 0.20
CA THR A 149 -3.14 -7.53 1.60
C THR A 149 -4.19 -6.41 1.68
N SER A 150 -4.06 -5.35 0.88
CA SER A 150 -5.02 -4.26 0.85
C SER A 150 -6.40 -4.68 0.33
N PHE A 151 -6.47 -5.51 -0.71
CA PHE A 151 -7.75 -6.02 -1.23
C PHE A 151 -8.38 -7.07 -0.33
N ILE A 152 -7.59 -7.98 0.26
CA ILE A 152 -8.09 -8.92 1.28
C ILE A 152 -8.65 -8.14 2.47
N GLY A 153 -7.90 -7.16 2.98
CA GLY A 153 -8.34 -6.32 4.10
C GLY A 153 -9.67 -5.64 3.80
N ALA A 154 -9.76 -4.93 2.67
CA ALA A 154 -11.01 -4.27 2.25
C ALA A 154 -12.19 -5.25 2.13
N THR A 155 -11.97 -6.41 1.51
CA THR A 155 -13.01 -7.43 1.31
C THR A 155 -13.51 -7.97 2.66
N LEU A 156 -12.60 -8.32 3.57
CA LEU A 156 -12.95 -8.86 4.88
C LEU A 156 -13.64 -7.83 5.77
N LEU A 157 -13.22 -6.55 5.72
CA LEU A 157 -13.90 -5.47 6.42
C LEU A 157 -15.37 -5.36 5.97
N LEU A 158 -15.63 -5.41 4.66
CA LEU A 158 -16.99 -5.36 4.11
C LEU A 158 -17.81 -6.63 4.42
N LEU A 159 -17.20 -7.82 4.28
CA LEU A 159 -17.87 -9.08 4.62
C LEU A 159 -18.22 -9.14 6.11
N GLY A 160 -17.32 -8.70 6.98
CA GLY A 160 -17.56 -8.65 8.42
C GLY A 160 -18.74 -7.76 8.79
N LEU A 161 -18.96 -6.65 8.07
CA LEU A 161 -20.15 -5.81 8.24
C LEU A 161 -21.46 -6.51 7.83
N ARG A 162 -21.43 -7.40 6.83
CA ARG A 162 -22.61 -8.16 6.41
C ARG A 162 -23.12 -9.11 7.50
N TYR A 163 -22.19 -9.64 8.29
CA TYR A 163 -22.50 -10.55 9.39
C TYR A 163 -22.72 -9.84 10.71
N ARG A 164 -22.66 -8.50 10.75
CA ARG A 164 -22.72 -7.71 11.98
C ARG A 164 -24.12 -7.21 12.33
#